data_AF-A0A090W8P1-F1
#
_entry.id   AF-A0A090W8P1-F1
#
_cell.length_a   1.000
_cell.length_b   1.000
_cell.length_c   1.000
_cell.angle_alpha   90.00
_cell.angle_beta   90.00
_cell.angle_gamma   90.00
#
_symmetry.space_group_name_H-M   'P 1'
#
loop_
_entity.id
_entity.type
_entity.pdbx_description
1 polymer ?
#
loop_
_entity_poly.entity_id
_entity_poly.type
_entity_poly.pdbx_seq_one_letter_code
_entity_poly.pdbx_strand_id
1 'polypeptide(L)'
;MLYAEAILAGGDSTTDPRAIDAFNQVRLRAGLEEVVNLTKQQLLEERRMEFVYENQRLYDLIRFGEADNILGAHSNANGFLYTSDKIYLPIPQRELDNLPGVYKQNNGY
;
A
#
# COMPACT_ATOMS: atom_id res chain seq x y z
N MET A 1 -1.56 1.06 13.62
CA MET A 1 -2.39 0.77 12.43
C MET A 1 -2.31 -0.66 11.91
N LEU A 2 -1.16 -1.37 11.94
CA LEU A 2 -1.12 -2.79 11.54
C LEU A 2 -2.03 -3.70 12.41
N TYR A 3 -2.22 -3.36 13.69
CA TYR A 3 -3.16 -4.07 14.56
C TYR A 3 -4.61 -3.99 14.06
N ALA A 4 -5.09 -2.78 13.76
CA ALA A 4 -6.44 -2.57 13.20
C ALA A 4 -6.59 -3.26 11.83
N GLU A 5 -5.55 -3.22 11.00
CA GLU A 5 -5.49 -3.92 9.74
C GLU A 5 -5.58 -5.45 9.87
N ALA A 6 -4.84 -6.02 10.81
CA ALA A 6 -4.85 -7.47 11.04
C ALA A 6 -6.23 -7.96 11.49
N ILE A 7 -6.97 -7.15 12.25
CA ILE A 7 -8.37 -7.43 12.61
C ILE A 7 -9.30 -7.29 11.40
N LEU A 8 -9.09 -6.28 10.56
CA LEU A 8 -9.82 -6.13 9.29
C LEU A 8 -9.60 -7.35 8.37
N ALA A 9 -8.41 -7.95 8.41
CA ALA A 9 -8.07 -9.25 7.80
C ALA A 9 -8.42 -9.35 6.30
N GLY A 10 -8.28 -8.25 5.55
CA GLY A 10 -8.61 -8.18 4.12
C GLY A 10 -10.09 -7.97 3.80
N GLY A 11 -10.95 -7.83 4.81
CA GLY A 11 -12.33 -7.39 4.64
C GLY A 11 -12.43 -5.92 4.20
N ASP A 12 -13.57 -5.55 3.64
CA ASP A 12 -13.81 -4.18 3.17
C ASP A 12 -14.06 -3.19 4.32
N SER A 13 -14.62 -3.67 5.43
CA SER A 13 -14.81 -2.88 6.64
C SER A 13 -14.93 -3.75 7.90
N THR A 14 -14.78 -3.14 9.08
CA THR A 14 -14.98 -3.77 10.38
C THR A 14 -15.55 -2.79 11.40
N THR A 15 -16.43 -3.31 12.26
CA THR A 15 -16.94 -2.61 13.44
C THR A 15 -16.36 -3.17 14.75
N ASP A 16 -15.31 -4.00 14.68
CA ASP A 16 -14.66 -4.52 15.88
C ASP A 16 -14.08 -3.36 16.70
N PRO A 17 -14.48 -3.19 17.98
CA PRO A 17 -14.07 -2.05 18.79
C PRO A 17 -12.56 -1.98 18.95
N ARG A 18 -11.85 -3.11 18.96
CA ARG A 18 -10.38 -3.12 19.10
C ARG A 18 -9.70 -2.50 17.89
N ALA A 19 -10.24 -2.74 16.69
CA ALA A 19 -9.71 -2.15 15.46
C ALA A 19 -10.04 -0.66 15.39
N ILE A 20 -11.28 -0.31 15.73
CA ILE A 20 -11.76 1.08 15.77
C ILE A 20 -10.94 1.90 16.76
N ASP A 21 -10.79 1.45 18.00
CA ASP A 21 -10.08 2.16 19.06
C ASP A 21 -8.63 2.41 18.66
N ALA A 22 -7.94 1.39 18.13
CA ALA A 22 -6.56 1.52 17.70
C ALA A 22 -6.38 2.46 16.48
N PHE A 23 -7.39 2.54 15.61
CA PHE A 23 -7.40 3.48 14.48
C PHE A 23 -7.71 4.91 14.94
N ASN A 24 -8.72 5.07 15.81
CA ASN A 24 -9.13 6.37 16.35
C ASN A 24 -8.05 7.00 17.24
N GLN A 25 -7.20 6.23 17.91
CA GLN A 25 -6.03 6.77 18.63
C GLN A 25 -5.12 7.64 17.74
N VAL A 26 -4.89 7.19 16.49
CA VAL A 26 -4.08 7.93 15.50
C VAL A 26 -4.82 9.18 15.05
N ARG A 27 -6.12 9.05 14.76
CA ARG A 27 -6.99 10.14 14.30
C ARG A 27 -7.15 11.25 15.32
N LEU A 28 -7.45 10.90 16.56
CA LEU A 28 -7.63 11.84 17.66
C LEU A 28 -6.34 12.63 17.94
N ARG A 29 -5.18 11.97 17.89
CA ARG A 29 -3.88 12.64 18.01
C ARG A 29 -3.64 13.61 16.84
N ALA A 30 -4.15 13.31 15.64
CA ALA A 30 -4.13 14.21 14.49
C ALA A 30 -5.25 15.27 14.49
N GLY A 31 -6.12 15.30 15.51
CA GLY A 31 -7.25 16.24 15.60
C GLY A 31 -8.42 15.92 14.67
N LEU A 32 -8.53 14.67 14.20
CA LEU A 32 -9.60 14.20 13.33
C LEU A 32 -10.74 13.55 14.13
N GLU A 33 -11.96 13.62 13.59
CA GLU A 33 -13.13 12.97 14.17
C GLU A 33 -12.99 11.43 14.15
N GLU A 34 -13.53 10.79 15.18
CA GLU A 34 -13.58 9.34 15.30
C GLU A 34 -14.47 8.71 14.22
N VAL A 35 -14.14 7.47 13.85
CA VAL A 35 -15.00 6.64 13.02
C VAL A 35 -15.61 5.52 13.85
N VAL A 36 -16.83 5.12 13.51
CA VAL A 36 -17.55 4.00 14.15
C VAL A 36 -17.58 2.73 13.29
N ASN A 37 -17.14 2.85 12.04
CA ASN A 37 -16.94 1.74 11.11
C ASN A 37 -15.64 2.01 10.36
N LEU A 38 -14.65 1.13 10.51
CA LEU A 38 -13.35 1.26 9.86
C LEU A 38 -13.39 0.56 8.50
N THR A 39 -13.20 1.30 7.41
CA THR A 39 -13.09 0.71 6.06
C THR A 39 -11.64 0.51 5.62
N LYS A 40 -11.42 -0.41 4.67
CA LYS A 40 -10.11 -0.62 4.00
C LYS A 40 -9.59 0.69 3.41
N GLN A 41 -10.46 1.47 2.78
CA GLN A 41 -10.08 2.75 2.17
C GLN A 41 -9.63 3.77 3.24
N GLN A 42 -10.39 3.94 4.32
CA GLN A 42 -10.01 4.84 5.42
C GLN A 42 -8.65 4.45 6.01
N LEU A 43 -8.41 3.15 6.21
CA LEU A 43 -7.14 2.64 6.69
C LEU A 43 -5.98 2.98 5.73
N LEU A 44 -6.17 2.76 4.42
CA LEU A 44 -5.16 3.07 3.41
C LEU A 44 -4.88 4.57 3.28
N GLU A 45 -5.89 5.42 3.46
CA GLU A 45 -5.76 6.87 3.45
C GLU A 45 -5.03 7.38 4.69
N GLU A 46 -5.42 6.92 5.88
CA GLU A 46 -4.76 7.29 7.14
C GLU A 46 -3.28 6.86 7.14
N ARG A 47 -2.98 5.63 6.70
CA ARG A 47 -1.59 5.16 6.58
C ARG A 47 -0.76 6.01 5.61
N ARG A 48 -1.36 6.51 4.53
CA ARG A 48 -0.68 7.41 3.58
C ARG A 48 -0.29 8.73 4.24
N MET A 49 -1.19 9.28 5.06
CA MET A 49 -0.99 10.57 5.71
C MET A 49 -0.03 10.45 6.90
N GLU A 50 -0.18 9.42 7.72
CA GLU A 50 0.65 9.18 8.90
C GLU A 50 2.11 8.91 8.55
N PHE A 51 2.35 8.07 7.54
CA PHE A 51 3.69 7.59 7.19
C PHE A 51 4.26 8.28 5.94
N VAL A 52 3.87 9.53 5.70
CA VAL A 52 4.39 10.30 4.57
C VAL A 52 5.91 10.45 4.71
N TYR A 53 6.65 10.23 3.62
CA TYR A 53 8.11 10.22 3.60
C TYR A 53 8.80 9.13 4.44
N GLU A 54 8.08 8.09 4.88
CA GLU A 54 8.65 6.96 5.64
C GLU A 54 8.76 5.65 4.82
N ASN A 55 8.69 5.76 3.48
CA ASN A 55 8.84 4.64 2.54
C ASN A 55 7.80 3.50 2.68
N GLN A 56 6.61 3.76 3.26
CA GLN A 56 5.59 2.72 3.45
C GLN A 56 4.62 2.58 2.27
N ARG A 57 4.33 3.67 1.56
CA ARG A 57 3.16 3.75 0.67
C ARG A 57 3.17 2.73 -0.47
N LEU A 58 4.31 2.52 -1.13
CA LEU A 58 4.40 1.57 -2.24
C LEU A 58 4.09 0.15 -1.76
N TYR A 59 4.70 -0.27 -0.66
CA TYR A 59 4.50 -1.60 -0.09
C TYR A 59 3.06 -1.82 0.36
N ASP A 60 2.43 -0.79 0.95
CA ASP A 60 1.01 -0.82 1.29
C ASP A 60 0.13 -1.04 0.07
N LEU A 61 0.33 -0.27 -1.01
CA LEU A 61 -0.47 -0.45 -2.22
C LEU A 61 -0.33 -1.85 -2.82
N ILE A 62 0.88 -2.40 -2.84
CA ILE A 62 1.14 -3.74 -3.38
C ILE A 62 0.40 -4.80 -2.55
N ARG A 63 0.60 -4.80 -1.23
CA ARG A 63 0.04 -5.85 -0.35
C ARG A 63 -1.48 -5.77 -0.18
N PHE A 64 -2.08 -4.59 -0.39
CA PHE A 64 -3.54 -4.42 -0.41
C PHE A 64 -4.17 -4.64 -1.79
N GLY A 65 -3.37 -4.91 -2.83
CA GLY A 65 -3.85 -5.08 -4.20
C GLY A 65 -4.36 -3.79 -4.84
N GLU A 66 -3.92 -2.63 -4.37
CA GLU A 66 -4.37 -1.31 -4.83
C GLU A 66 -3.33 -0.59 -5.72
N ALA A 67 -2.18 -1.21 -5.96
CA ALA A 67 -1.10 -0.62 -6.75
C ALA A 67 -1.59 -0.23 -8.16
N ASP A 68 -2.23 -1.14 -8.89
CA ASP A 68 -2.72 -0.87 -10.24
C ASP A 68 -3.77 0.25 -10.27
N ASN A 69 -4.72 0.23 -9.34
CA ASN A 69 -5.76 1.25 -9.25
C ASN A 69 -5.17 2.65 -9.04
N ILE A 70 -4.28 2.79 -8.05
CA ILE A 70 -3.75 4.08 -7.63
C ILE A 70 -2.64 4.58 -8.57
N LEU A 71 -1.67 3.72 -8.90
CA LEU A 71 -0.56 4.10 -9.78
C LEU A 71 -1.02 4.26 -11.23
N GLY A 72 -1.94 3.42 -11.70
CA GLY A 72 -2.55 3.55 -13.03
C GLY A 72 -3.34 4.85 -13.17
N ALA A 73 -4.20 5.18 -12.19
CA ALA A 73 -4.93 6.45 -12.20
C ALA A 73 -3.98 7.66 -12.18
N HIS A 74 -2.94 7.63 -11.34
CA HIS A 74 -1.94 8.69 -11.30
C HIS A 74 -1.17 8.81 -12.62
N SER A 75 -0.78 7.68 -13.21
CA SER A 75 -0.08 7.64 -14.50
C SER A 75 -0.91 8.26 -15.61
N ASN A 76 -2.18 7.87 -15.72
CA ASN A 76 -3.10 8.40 -16.73
C ASN A 76 -3.32 9.90 -16.58
N ALA A 77 -3.47 10.38 -15.34
CA ALA A 77 -3.67 11.80 -15.06
C ALA A 77 -2.44 12.68 -15.39
N ASN A 78 -1.23 12.10 -15.40
CA ASN A 78 0.02 12.84 -15.57
C ASN A 78 0.76 12.48 -16.88
N GLY A 79 0.16 11.67 -17.75
CA GLY A 79 0.76 11.28 -19.03
C GLY A 79 1.98 10.35 -18.90
N PHE A 80 2.05 9.56 -17.83
CA PHE A 80 3.08 8.53 -17.66
C PHE A 80 2.65 7.19 -18.27
N LEU A 81 3.59 6.24 -18.36
CA LEU A 81 3.40 4.92 -18.97
C LEU A 81 3.50 3.79 -17.94
N TYR A 82 2.62 3.79 -16.96
CA TYR A 82 2.48 2.69 -16.01
C TYR A 82 1.83 1.46 -16.66
N THR A 83 2.39 0.28 -16.37
CA THR A 83 1.77 -1.03 -16.60
C THR A 83 1.96 -1.88 -15.34
N SER A 84 1.14 -2.92 -15.13
CA SER A 84 1.24 -3.80 -13.96
C SER A 84 2.61 -4.50 -13.85
N ASP A 85 3.30 -4.70 -14.98
CA ASP A 85 4.68 -5.23 -15.02
C ASP A 85 5.71 -4.29 -14.35
N LYS A 86 5.37 -2.99 -14.17
CA LYS A 86 6.24 -1.97 -13.57
C LYS A 86 6.05 -1.80 -12.05
N ILE A 87 5.25 -2.66 -11.40
CA ILE A 87 5.09 -2.67 -9.94
C ILE A 87 6.42 -3.02 -9.24
N TYR A 88 7.20 -3.93 -9.82
CA TYR A 88 8.46 -4.40 -9.27
C TYR A 88 9.65 -3.77 -9.99
N LEU A 89 10.69 -3.42 -9.22
CA LEU A 89 11.95 -2.98 -9.79
C LEU A 89 12.63 -4.12 -10.58
N PRO A 90 13.46 -3.80 -11.59
CA PRO A 90 14.24 -4.82 -12.27
C PRO A 90 15.23 -5.47 -11.30
N ILE A 91 15.48 -6.76 -11.51
CA ILE A 91 16.64 -7.41 -10.91
C ILE A 91 17.89 -6.69 -11.42
N PRO A 92 18.83 -6.29 -10.54
CA PRO A 92 20.03 -5.58 -10.98
C PRO A 92 20.82 -6.40 -12.01
N GLN A 93 21.20 -5.76 -13.12
CA GLN A 93 21.86 -6.44 -14.25
C GLN A 93 23.14 -7.19 -13.82
N ARG A 94 23.91 -6.60 -12.91
CA ARG A 94 25.12 -7.22 -12.35
C ARG A 94 24.85 -8.60 -11.74
N GLU A 95 23.71 -8.81 -11.12
CA GLU A 95 23.37 -10.10 -10.50
C GLU A 95 23.00 -11.14 -11.56
N LEU A 96 22.37 -10.74 -12.66
CA LEU A 96 22.10 -11.60 -13.82
C LEU A 96 23.41 -12.02 -14.51
N ASP A 97 24.34 -11.08 -14.68
CA ASP A 97 25.63 -11.32 -15.34
C ASP A 97 26.53 -12.22 -14.48
N ASN A 98 26.55 -12.02 -13.16
CA ASN A 98 27.38 -12.78 -12.23
C ASN A 98 26.86 -14.21 -12.00
N LEU A 99 25.55 -14.44 -12.07
CA LEU A 99 24.92 -15.74 -11.84
C LEU A 99 23.99 -16.14 -13.00
N PRO A 100 24.54 -16.44 -14.20
CA PRO A 100 23.74 -16.76 -15.38
C PRO A 100 22.82 -17.96 -15.13
N GLY A 101 21.53 -17.78 -15.40
CA GLY A 101 20.51 -18.83 -15.28
C GLY A 101 19.95 -19.05 -13.87
N VAL A 102 20.49 -18.38 -12.84
CA VAL A 102 19.94 -18.43 -11.47
C VAL A 102 18.76 -17.49 -11.32
N TYR A 103 18.90 -16.26 -11.81
CA TYR A 103 17.84 -15.25 -11.77
C TYR A 103 17.14 -15.14 -13.12
N LYS A 104 15.81 -14.98 -13.08
CA LYS A 104 14.99 -14.61 -14.23
C LYS A 104 14.46 -13.20 -14.00
N GLN A 105 14.63 -12.33 -14.99
CA GLN A 105 14.17 -10.95 -14.92
C GLN A 105 12.64 -10.87 -14.72
N ASN A 106 12.19 -9.83 -14.02
CA ASN A 106 10.77 -9.49 -13.89
C ASN A 106 10.18 -9.14 -15.27
N ASN A 107 8.92 -9.51 -15.51
CA ASN A 107 8.25 -9.15 -16.75
C ASN A 107 8.30 -7.63 -16.96
N GLY A 108 8.46 -7.21 -18.22
CA GLY A 108 8.58 -5.80 -18.59
C GLY A 108 9.97 -5.19 -18.43
N TYR A 109 11.00 -5.97 -18.08
CA TYR A 109 12.40 -5.53 -18.01
C TYR A 109 13.35 -6.49 -18.75
#